data_AF-A0A135VB34-F1
#
_entry.id   AF-A0A135VB34-F1
#
_cell.length_a   1.000
_cell.length_b   1.000
_cell.length_c   1.000
_cell.angle_alpha   90.00
_cell.angle_beta   90.00
_cell.angle_gamma   90.00
#
_symmetry.space_group_name_H-M   'P 1'
#
loop_
_entity.id
_entity.type
_entity.pdbx_description
1 polymer ?
#
loop_
_entity_poly.entity_id
_entity_poly.type
_entity_poly.pdbx_seq_one_letter_code
_entity_poly.pdbx_strand_id
1 'polypeptide(L)'
;MREPSDFAPLLKRREKTRKLLVVFPVMGCLLLVPMCTTHKEEKDPEASSENGFSHANSAGIVLKWKADTLEFLHAKVSAPTTGWVAVGFHPTDEMKDANIIIGYVKDGDVYVTDEFGVGKYSHLPDTLLGGEDNVTNRAGAETVGRTEISFTIPLDSGDPYDRPLAVGKSYMVMLAYGPDDADDFQTRHERRTHLNVKL
;
A
#
# COMPACT_ATOMS: atom_id res chain seq x y z
N MET A 1 48.97 31.74 -54.91
CA MET A 1 48.99 32.22 -53.51
C MET A 1 49.16 30.97 -52.65
N ARG A 2 50.41 30.56 -52.33
CA ARG A 2 51.20 30.88 -51.12
C ARG A 2 50.48 30.50 -49.81
N GLU A 3 50.66 29.23 -49.48
CA GLU A 3 51.28 28.63 -48.28
C GLU A 3 50.72 28.86 -46.85
N PRO A 4 50.96 27.85 -45.96
CA PRO A 4 50.24 27.53 -44.74
C PRO A 4 51.03 27.91 -43.47
N SER A 5 50.45 27.64 -42.30
CA SER A 5 51.18 27.12 -41.11
C SER A 5 50.19 26.98 -39.97
N ASP A 6 49.88 25.78 -39.47
CA ASP A 6 50.72 24.91 -38.64
C ASP A 6 50.39 25.10 -37.15
N PHE A 7 50.22 23.96 -36.49
CA PHE A 7 50.74 23.58 -35.18
C PHE A 7 49.75 22.67 -34.44
N ALA A 8 50.06 21.38 -34.55
CA ALA A 8 49.57 20.29 -33.72
C ALA A 8 50.28 20.32 -32.32
N PRO A 9 50.35 19.21 -31.57
CA PRO A 9 49.42 18.81 -30.50
C PRO A 9 50.12 18.72 -29.13
N LEU A 10 49.40 18.77 -28.00
CA LEU A 10 50.01 18.46 -26.69
C LEU A 10 49.09 17.63 -25.78
N LEU A 11 49.32 16.32 -25.84
CA LEU A 11 49.05 15.35 -24.78
C LEU A 11 49.72 15.82 -23.48
N LYS A 12 48.94 16.17 -22.45
CA LYS A 12 49.46 16.24 -21.07
C LYS A 12 49.36 14.88 -20.41
N ARG A 13 50.46 14.15 -20.53
CA ARG A 13 50.84 12.97 -19.73
C ARG A 13 50.88 13.40 -18.25
N ARG A 14 50.03 12.82 -17.40
CA ARG A 14 50.10 13.02 -15.93
C ARG A 14 51.35 12.31 -15.41
N GLU A 15 52.31 13.09 -14.91
CA GLU A 15 53.51 12.58 -14.27
C GLU A 15 53.22 12.00 -12.89
N LYS A 16 53.96 10.93 -12.60
CA LYS A 16 53.87 10.08 -11.42
C LYS A 16 54.86 10.59 -10.38
N THR A 17 54.42 11.43 -9.45
CA THR A 17 55.25 11.79 -8.30
C THR A 17 55.10 10.75 -7.20
N ARG A 18 56.10 9.85 -7.14
CA ARG A 18 56.36 8.99 -5.98
C ARG A 18 56.68 9.89 -4.78
N LYS A 19 55.83 9.87 -3.75
CA LYS A 19 56.17 10.49 -2.46
C LYS A 19 56.74 9.42 -1.52
N LEU A 20 57.91 9.79 -1.01
CA LEU A 20 58.78 9.08 -0.09
C LEU A 20 58.04 8.75 1.22
N LEU A 21 58.11 7.48 1.62
CA LEU A 21 57.59 6.95 2.87
C LEU A 21 58.54 7.35 4.01
N VAL A 22 58.06 8.14 4.97
CA VAL A 22 58.72 8.38 6.25
C VAL A 22 57.88 7.73 7.33
N VAL A 23 58.42 6.70 7.96
CA VAL A 23 57.76 5.94 9.03
C VAL A 23 58.11 6.60 10.36
N PHE A 24 57.09 7.05 11.10
CA PHE A 24 57.20 7.39 12.52
C PHE A 24 56.33 6.41 13.32
N PRO A 25 56.86 5.75 14.38
CA PRO A 25 56.08 4.85 15.19
C PRO A 25 55.27 5.68 16.20
N VAL A 26 53.96 5.78 16.00
CA VAL A 26 53.06 6.35 17.02
C VAL A 26 52.32 5.18 17.66
N MET A 27 52.83 4.80 18.83
CA MET A 27 52.14 4.03 19.86
C MET A 27 50.81 4.74 20.17
N GLY A 28 49.69 4.15 19.77
CA GLY A 28 48.36 4.74 19.92
C GLY A 28 47.37 3.69 20.42
N CYS A 29 46.81 3.96 21.60
CA CYS A 29 45.85 3.14 22.34
C CYS A 29 44.80 2.44 21.45
N LEU A 30 44.66 1.13 21.65
CA LEU A 30 43.50 0.35 21.23
C LEU A 30 42.29 0.76 22.08
N LEU A 31 41.55 1.78 21.65
CA LEU A 31 40.20 2.05 22.14
C LEU A 31 39.25 1.14 21.35
N LEU A 32 38.77 0.08 22.01
CA LEU A 32 37.62 -0.70 21.58
C LEU A 32 36.40 0.24 21.49
N VAL A 33 36.05 0.66 20.28
CA VAL A 33 34.75 1.29 20.01
C VAL A 33 33.73 0.17 19.94
N PRO A 34 32.69 0.12 20.80
CA PRO A 34 31.61 -0.82 20.63
C PRO A 34 30.87 -0.46 19.34
N MET A 35 31.03 -1.28 18.32
CA MET A 35 30.21 -1.23 17.11
C MET A 35 28.81 -1.69 17.52
N CYS A 36 27.98 -0.75 17.95
CA CYS A 36 26.56 -1.00 18.17
C CYS A 36 25.93 -1.15 16.79
N THR A 37 25.87 -2.39 16.30
CA THR A 37 25.04 -2.74 15.14
C THR A 37 23.61 -2.46 15.55
N THR A 38 23.10 -1.30 15.14
CA THR A 38 21.68 -1.00 15.21
C THR A 38 21.00 -1.85 14.15
N HIS A 39 20.57 -3.04 14.56
CA HIS A 39 19.57 -3.77 13.83
C HIS A 39 18.30 -2.90 13.85
N LYS A 40 17.96 -2.28 12.72
CA LYS A 40 16.59 -1.85 12.47
C LYS A 40 15.77 -3.14 12.42
N GLU A 41 15.14 -3.45 13.55
CA GLU A 41 14.04 -4.38 13.60
C GLU A 41 12.92 -3.75 12.76
N GLU A 42 12.66 -4.36 11.60
CA GLU A 42 11.50 -4.01 10.77
C GLU A 42 10.27 -4.46 11.54
N LYS A 43 9.74 -3.53 12.33
CA LYS A 43 8.57 -3.72 13.17
C LYS A 43 7.39 -4.07 12.27
N ASP A 44 6.89 -5.30 12.40
CA ASP A 44 5.59 -5.70 11.85
C ASP A 44 4.55 -4.61 12.15
N PRO A 45 3.58 -4.33 11.26
CA PRO A 45 2.62 -3.25 11.45
C PRO A 45 1.86 -3.45 12.77
N GLU A 46 2.23 -2.65 13.76
CA GLU A 46 1.66 -2.65 15.10
C GLU A 46 0.25 -2.08 15.02
N ALA A 47 -0.77 -2.93 15.16
CA ALA A 47 -2.14 -2.50 15.35
C ALA A 47 -2.24 -1.73 16.68
N SER A 48 -2.46 -0.42 16.64
CA SER A 48 -2.79 0.41 17.80
C SER A 48 -4.29 0.73 17.82
N SER A 49 -4.91 0.69 18.99
CA SER A 49 -6.36 0.86 19.10
C SER A 49 -6.73 2.30 19.48
N GLU A 50 -7.08 3.12 18.50
CA GLU A 50 -7.84 4.36 18.75
C GLU A 50 -9.34 4.04 18.64
N ASN A 51 -10.12 4.38 19.69
CA ASN A 51 -11.58 4.19 19.73
C ASN A 51 -12.10 2.77 19.42
N GLY A 52 -11.28 1.74 19.68
CA GLY A 52 -11.64 0.33 19.46
C GLY A 52 -11.49 -0.15 18.01
N PHE A 53 -10.88 0.64 17.12
CA PHE A 53 -10.46 0.16 15.80
C PHE A 53 -9.11 -0.54 15.89
N SER A 54 -9.02 -1.74 15.34
CA SER A 54 -7.74 -2.33 14.93
C SER A 54 -7.24 -1.61 13.67
N HIS A 55 -5.93 -1.66 13.41
CA HIS A 55 -5.38 -1.13 12.17
C HIS A 55 -4.19 -1.91 11.66
N ALA A 56 -3.92 -1.76 10.36
CA ALA A 56 -2.72 -2.24 9.72
C ALA A 56 -2.29 -1.24 8.65
N ASN A 57 -0.97 -1.13 8.45
CA ASN A 57 -0.40 -0.36 7.34
C ASN A 57 0.50 -1.30 6.54
N SER A 58 0.23 -1.42 5.25
CA SER A 58 1.08 -2.17 4.34
C SER A 58 1.22 -1.41 3.04
N ALA A 59 2.46 -1.24 2.59
CA ALA A 59 2.80 -0.54 1.36
C ALA A 59 2.21 0.89 1.25
N GLY A 60 1.98 1.58 2.38
CA GLY A 60 1.40 2.93 2.43
C GLY A 60 -0.14 2.96 2.48
N ILE A 61 -0.79 1.79 2.39
CA ILE A 61 -2.24 1.63 2.50
C ILE A 61 -2.58 1.30 3.94
N VAL A 62 -3.48 2.09 4.51
CA VAL A 62 -3.93 1.94 5.89
C VAL A 62 -5.33 1.37 5.88
N LEU A 63 -5.50 0.20 6.51
CA LEU A 63 -6.80 -0.37 6.84
C LEU A 63 -7.05 -0.17 8.33
N LYS A 64 -8.19 0.40 8.69
CA LYS A 64 -8.72 0.40 10.06
C LYS A 64 -10.02 -0.40 10.07
N TRP A 65 -10.22 -1.27 11.05
CA TRP A 65 -11.45 -2.06 11.16
C TRP A 65 -11.90 -2.25 12.60
N LYS A 66 -13.21 -2.42 12.77
CA LYS A 66 -13.84 -2.77 14.04
C LYS A 66 -15.08 -3.62 13.75
N ALA A 67 -15.16 -4.81 14.35
CA ALA A 67 -16.42 -5.55 14.39
C ALA A 67 -17.28 -5.06 15.55
N ASP A 68 -18.55 -4.71 15.28
CA ASP A 68 -19.55 -4.39 16.31
C ASP A 68 -20.59 -5.51 16.40
N THR A 69 -21.14 -5.70 17.62
CA THR A 69 -22.24 -6.62 17.97
C THR A 69 -22.16 -8.05 17.43
N LEU A 70 -21.01 -8.49 16.90
CA LEU A 70 -20.84 -9.71 16.09
C LEU A 70 -21.67 -9.73 14.79
N GLU A 71 -22.19 -8.58 14.35
CA GLU A 71 -23.05 -8.48 13.17
C GLU A 71 -22.41 -7.66 12.05
N PHE A 72 -21.66 -6.60 12.37
CA PHE A 72 -21.18 -5.64 11.38
C PHE A 72 -19.67 -5.42 11.48
N LEU A 73 -19.05 -5.22 10.32
CA LEU A 73 -17.68 -4.75 10.19
C LEU A 73 -17.71 -3.29 9.74
N HIS A 74 -17.18 -2.40 10.58
CA HIS A 74 -16.88 -1.02 10.20
C HIS A 74 -15.44 -0.94 9.73
N ALA A 75 -15.21 -0.41 8.53
CA ALA A 75 -13.89 -0.32 7.94
C ALA A 75 -13.58 1.08 7.41
N LYS A 76 -12.30 1.41 7.39
CA LYS A 76 -11.73 2.56 6.69
C LYS A 76 -10.49 2.14 5.93
N VAL A 77 -10.37 2.59 4.69
CA VAL A 77 -9.21 2.36 3.83
C VAL A 77 -8.70 3.70 3.36
N SER A 78 -7.40 3.97 3.52
CA SER A 78 -6.77 5.18 2.96
C SER A 78 -5.41 4.91 2.35
N ALA A 79 -5.10 5.61 1.26
CA ALA A 79 -3.85 5.42 0.51
C ALA A 79 -3.34 6.74 -0.09
N PRO A 80 -2.04 6.85 -0.41
CA PRO A 80 -1.46 8.05 -1.03
C PRO A 80 -1.78 8.10 -2.53
N THR A 81 -3.01 8.49 -2.85
CA THR A 81 -3.52 8.68 -4.22
C THR A 81 -4.63 9.75 -4.23
N THR A 82 -4.88 10.37 -5.38
CA THR A 82 -6.15 11.07 -5.71
C THR A 82 -7.10 10.22 -6.56
N GLY A 83 -6.83 8.92 -6.68
CA GLY A 83 -7.70 7.95 -7.33
C GLY A 83 -8.46 7.09 -6.34
N TRP A 84 -8.92 5.94 -6.82
CA TRP A 84 -9.63 4.95 -6.03
C TRP A 84 -8.75 4.22 -5.00
N VAL A 85 -9.37 3.76 -3.91
CA VAL A 85 -8.82 2.85 -2.90
C VAL A 85 -9.74 1.65 -2.71
N ALA A 86 -9.18 0.49 -2.38
CA ALA A 86 -9.96 -0.73 -2.21
C ALA A 86 -9.45 -1.65 -1.10
N VAL A 87 -10.36 -2.44 -0.56
CA VAL A 87 -10.08 -3.60 0.29
C VAL A 87 -10.86 -4.81 -0.23
N GLY A 88 -10.18 -5.97 -0.29
CA GLY A 88 -10.80 -7.25 -0.64
C GLY A 88 -10.69 -8.24 0.52
N PHE A 89 -11.81 -8.77 0.99
CA PHE A 89 -11.87 -9.71 2.11
C PHE A 89 -11.92 -11.14 1.62
N HIS A 90 -11.11 -11.98 2.24
CA HIS A 90 -11.17 -13.43 2.11
C HIS A 90 -11.19 -13.89 0.62
N PRO A 91 -10.19 -13.55 -0.21
CA PRO A 91 -10.01 -14.20 -1.51
C PRO A 91 -9.59 -15.68 -1.40
N THR A 92 -9.74 -16.44 -2.48
CA THR A 92 -9.15 -17.78 -2.64
C THR A 92 -7.90 -17.80 -3.52
N ASP A 93 -7.80 -16.94 -4.55
CA ASP A 93 -6.63 -16.78 -5.42
C ASP A 93 -6.59 -15.38 -6.04
N GLU A 94 -5.62 -14.56 -5.64
CA GLU A 94 -5.57 -13.14 -6.00
C GLU A 94 -6.92 -12.47 -5.71
N MET A 95 -7.61 -11.91 -6.72
CA MET A 95 -8.91 -11.26 -6.52
C MET A 95 -10.05 -12.26 -6.35
N LYS A 96 -9.87 -13.51 -6.78
CA LYS A 96 -10.96 -14.46 -6.93
C LYS A 96 -11.65 -14.74 -5.60
N ASP A 97 -12.98 -14.75 -5.62
CA ASP A 97 -13.87 -15.05 -4.50
C ASP A 97 -13.77 -14.07 -3.31
N ALA A 98 -13.17 -12.89 -3.51
CA ALA A 98 -13.16 -11.83 -2.51
C ALA A 98 -14.44 -10.98 -2.59
N ASN A 99 -14.97 -10.62 -1.42
CA ASN A 99 -15.79 -9.42 -1.26
C ASN A 99 -14.86 -8.21 -1.39
N ILE A 100 -15.07 -7.35 -2.37
CA ILE A 100 -14.23 -6.20 -2.69
C ILE A 100 -15.05 -4.93 -2.52
N ILE A 101 -14.63 -4.10 -1.59
CA ILE A 101 -15.15 -2.74 -1.45
C ILE A 101 -14.13 -1.78 -2.06
N ILE A 102 -14.54 -1.09 -3.12
CA ILE A 102 -13.73 -0.12 -3.86
C ILE A 102 -14.43 1.24 -3.87
N GLY A 103 -13.67 2.31 -3.78
CA GLY A 103 -14.24 3.66 -3.83
C GLY A 103 -13.24 4.77 -4.10
N TYR A 104 -13.76 5.89 -4.58
CA TYR A 104 -13.05 7.12 -4.87
C TYR A 104 -13.90 8.33 -4.47
N VAL A 105 -13.31 9.52 -4.52
CA VAL A 105 -14.00 10.79 -4.26
C VAL A 105 -13.80 11.68 -5.48
N LYS A 106 -14.88 12.22 -6.01
CA LYS A 106 -14.84 13.09 -7.20
C LYS A 106 -15.76 14.28 -6.99
N ASP A 107 -15.23 15.48 -7.18
CA ASP A 107 -16.00 16.74 -7.06
C ASP A 107 -16.72 16.91 -5.70
N GLY A 108 -16.19 16.28 -4.64
CA GLY A 108 -16.77 16.29 -3.29
C GLY A 108 -17.81 15.18 -3.04
N ASP A 109 -18.18 14.42 -4.07
CA ASP A 109 -19.05 13.26 -3.96
C ASP A 109 -18.26 11.97 -3.72
N VAL A 110 -18.83 11.08 -2.93
CA VAL A 110 -18.22 9.80 -2.53
C VAL A 110 -18.86 8.66 -3.30
N TYR A 111 -18.03 7.85 -3.95
CA TYR A 111 -18.45 6.69 -4.72
C TYR A 111 -17.84 5.44 -4.09
N VAL A 112 -18.66 4.52 -3.60
CA VAL A 112 -18.23 3.25 -3.00
C VAL A 112 -19.16 2.14 -3.48
N THR A 113 -18.59 1.08 -4.06
CA THR A 113 -19.31 -0.08 -4.60
C THR A 113 -18.93 -1.36 -3.85
N ASP A 114 -19.91 -2.27 -3.80
CA ASP A 114 -19.77 -3.66 -3.38
C ASP A 114 -19.55 -4.53 -4.62
N GLU A 115 -18.41 -5.20 -4.67
CA GLU A 115 -17.99 -5.97 -5.85
C GLU A 115 -17.41 -7.32 -5.48
N PHE A 116 -17.55 -8.27 -6.40
CA PHE A 116 -17.07 -9.62 -6.22
C PHE A 116 -15.95 -9.95 -7.20
N GLY A 117 -14.93 -10.62 -6.68
CA GLY A 117 -13.84 -11.18 -7.47
C GLY A 117 -14.25 -12.35 -8.34
N VAL A 118 -14.79 -12.09 -9.54
CA VAL A 118 -15.21 -13.13 -10.51
C VAL A 118 -14.05 -13.91 -11.15
N GLY A 119 -12.80 -13.52 -10.90
CA GLY A 119 -11.62 -14.21 -11.39
C GLY A 119 -10.34 -13.69 -10.74
N LYS A 120 -9.21 -14.25 -11.16
CA LYS A 120 -7.89 -13.92 -10.60
C LYS A 120 -7.54 -12.42 -10.69
N TYR A 121 -8.02 -11.75 -11.75
CA TYR A 121 -7.66 -10.36 -12.07
C TYR A 121 -8.88 -9.52 -12.49
N SER A 122 -10.07 -9.94 -12.10
CA SER A 122 -11.33 -9.32 -12.55
C SER A 122 -12.35 -9.35 -11.43
N HIS A 123 -13.12 -8.28 -11.35
CA HIS A 123 -14.21 -8.10 -10.41
C HIS A 123 -15.39 -7.44 -11.10
N LEU A 124 -16.58 -7.61 -10.56
CA LEU A 124 -17.82 -7.01 -11.03
C LEU A 124 -18.69 -6.65 -9.83
N PRO A 125 -19.52 -5.60 -9.91
CA PRO A 125 -20.52 -5.32 -8.89
C PRO A 125 -21.44 -6.50 -8.63
N ASP A 126 -21.73 -6.77 -7.36
CA ASP A 126 -22.53 -7.93 -6.93
C ASP A 126 -23.92 -7.93 -7.55
N THR A 127 -24.51 -6.75 -7.65
CA THR A 127 -25.80 -6.52 -8.33
C THR A 127 -25.80 -6.94 -9.81
N LEU A 128 -24.67 -6.89 -10.52
CA LEU A 128 -24.58 -7.38 -11.90
C LEU A 128 -24.50 -8.91 -11.98
N LEU A 129 -24.13 -9.56 -10.88
CA LEU A 129 -24.07 -11.01 -10.74
C LEU A 129 -25.38 -11.58 -10.15
N GLY A 130 -26.33 -10.72 -9.80
CA GLY A 130 -27.58 -11.10 -9.15
C GLY A 130 -27.48 -11.23 -7.63
N GLY A 131 -26.41 -10.70 -7.03
CA GLY A 131 -26.30 -10.44 -5.59
C GLY A 131 -26.90 -9.09 -5.22
N GLU A 132 -26.58 -8.64 -4.02
CA GLU A 132 -27.03 -7.42 -3.37
C GLU A 132 -25.85 -6.47 -3.14
N ASP A 133 -26.14 -5.19 -3.02
CA ASP A 133 -25.17 -4.24 -2.47
C ASP A 133 -25.41 -4.16 -0.96
N ASN A 134 -24.51 -4.75 -0.17
CA ASN A 134 -24.63 -4.84 1.28
C ASN A 134 -23.79 -3.80 2.02
N VAL A 135 -23.19 -2.86 1.29
CA VAL A 135 -22.45 -1.75 1.88
C VAL A 135 -23.42 -0.69 2.41
N THR A 136 -23.13 -0.17 3.60
CA THR A 136 -23.86 0.93 4.24
C THR A 136 -22.88 1.95 4.85
N ASN A 137 -23.38 3.09 5.32
CA ASN A 137 -22.57 4.15 5.95
C ASN A 137 -21.36 4.61 5.11
N ARG A 138 -21.55 4.70 3.79
CA ARG A 138 -20.52 5.16 2.85
C ARG A 138 -20.14 6.60 3.19
N ALA A 139 -18.86 6.84 3.37
CA ALA A 139 -18.29 8.17 3.46
C ALA A 139 -16.87 8.13 2.90
N GLY A 140 -16.34 9.28 2.54
CA GLY A 140 -15.01 9.39 1.98
C GLY A 140 -14.56 10.83 1.94
N ALA A 141 -13.26 11.01 1.86
CA ALA A 141 -12.64 12.30 1.68
C ALA A 141 -11.39 12.14 0.84
N GLU A 142 -11.21 13.06 -0.10
CA GLU A 142 -9.93 13.28 -0.72
C GLU A 142 -9.31 14.56 -0.15
N THR A 143 -8.06 14.43 0.24
CA THR A 143 -7.21 15.55 0.66
C THR A 143 -5.95 15.53 -0.20
N VAL A 144 -5.05 16.50 -0.01
CA VAL A 144 -3.85 16.64 -0.84
C VAL A 144 -3.05 15.33 -0.93
N GLY A 145 -3.18 14.63 -2.07
CA GLY A 145 -2.52 13.37 -2.39
C GLY A 145 -2.97 12.15 -1.58
N ARG A 146 -4.19 12.16 -1.00
CA ARG A 146 -4.72 11.02 -0.23
C ARG A 146 -6.24 10.92 -0.29
N THR A 147 -6.70 9.76 -0.74
CA THR A 147 -8.08 9.29 -0.65
C THR A 147 -8.28 8.40 0.58
N GLU A 148 -9.38 8.62 1.30
CA GLU A 148 -9.93 7.73 2.32
C GLU A 148 -11.40 7.42 2.00
N ILE A 149 -11.78 6.15 2.15
CA ILE A 149 -13.19 5.73 2.22
C ILE A 149 -13.47 5.03 3.54
N SER A 150 -14.71 5.12 4.00
CA SER A 150 -15.23 4.38 5.15
C SER A 150 -16.60 3.83 4.85
N PHE A 151 -16.89 2.66 5.41
CA PHE A 151 -18.12 1.94 5.14
C PHE A 151 -18.41 0.91 6.24
N THR A 152 -19.60 0.31 6.17
CA THR A 152 -20.03 -0.80 7.02
C THR A 152 -20.58 -1.92 6.14
N ILE A 153 -20.14 -3.16 6.39
CA ILE A 153 -20.71 -4.38 5.79
C ILE A 153 -21.21 -5.31 6.90
N PRO A 154 -22.24 -6.14 6.64
CA PRO A 154 -22.55 -7.25 7.54
C PRO A 154 -21.38 -8.25 7.54
N LEU A 155 -21.17 -8.92 8.68
CA LEU A 155 -20.23 -10.04 8.77
C LEU A 155 -20.74 -11.27 8.02
N ASP A 156 -22.06 -11.42 7.91
CA ASP A 156 -22.74 -12.43 7.10
C ASP A 156 -23.96 -11.77 6.44
N SER A 157 -23.86 -11.44 5.15
CA SER A 157 -24.97 -10.86 4.38
C SER A 157 -26.00 -11.90 3.96
N GLY A 158 -25.62 -13.18 3.90
CA GLY A 158 -26.37 -14.20 3.18
C GLY A 158 -26.28 -14.09 1.65
N ASP A 159 -25.48 -13.17 1.12
CA ASP A 159 -25.23 -13.04 -0.32
C ASP A 159 -24.36 -14.22 -0.82
N PRO A 160 -24.70 -14.91 -1.92
CA PRO A 160 -23.86 -15.96 -2.50
C PRO A 160 -22.45 -15.53 -2.92
N TYR A 161 -22.20 -14.24 -3.15
CA TYR A 161 -20.91 -13.67 -3.55
C TYR A 161 -20.03 -13.29 -2.35
N ASP A 162 -20.60 -13.22 -1.15
CA ASP A 162 -19.88 -12.83 0.05
C ASP A 162 -19.76 -13.95 1.06
N ARG A 163 -18.53 -14.41 1.27
CA ARG A 163 -18.28 -15.45 2.27
C ARG A 163 -18.35 -14.86 3.69
N PRO A 164 -19.07 -15.51 4.62
CA PRO A 164 -19.19 -15.02 5.99
C PRO A 164 -17.84 -14.81 6.67
N LEU A 165 -17.73 -13.67 7.34
CA LEU A 165 -16.68 -13.27 8.24
C LEU A 165 -17.11 -13.51 9.69
N ALA A 166 -16.15 -13.79 10.56
CA ALA A 166 -16.43 -14.06 11.97
C ALA A 166 -15.38 -13.43 12.88
N VAL A 167 -15.85 -12.82 13.96
CA VAL A 167 -14.99 -12.26 15.00
C VAL A 167 -14.13 -13.35 15.63
N GLY A 168 -12.87 -13.03 15.88
CA GLY A 168 -11.85 -13.91 16.42
C GLY A 168 -11.15 -14.79 15.36
N LYS A 169 -11.58 -14.77 14.09
CA LYS A 169 -10.94 -15.50 12.99
C LYS A 169 -9.95 -14.62 12.24
N SER A 170 -9.00 -15.27 11.59
CA SER A 170 -7.99 -14.60 10.75
C SER A 170 -8.34 -14.77 9.28
N TYR A 171 -8.27 -13.69 8.53
CA TYR A 171 -8.56 -13.65 7.10
C TYR A 171 -7.43 -12.97 6.33
N MET A 172 -7.13 -13.50 5.16
CA MET A 172 -6.33 -12.75 4.19
C MET A 172 -7.18 -11.59 3.67
N VAL A 173 -6.58 -10.41 3.64
CA VAL A 173 -7.18 -9.18 3.12
C VAL A 173 -6.23 -8.60 2.09
N MET A 174 -6.79 -8.20 0.96
CA MET A 174 -6.12 -7.44 -0.08
C MET A 174 -6.35 -5.96 0.13
N LEU A 175 -5.34 -5.16 -0.16
CA LEU A 175 -5.44 -3.71 -0.19
C LEU A 175 -4.85 -3.22 -1.50
N ALA A 176 -5.49 -2.24 -2.13
CA ALA A 176 -5.00 -1.65 -3.36
C ALA A 176 -5.43 -0.18 -3.50
N TYR A 177 -4.73 0.55 -4.37
CA TYR A 177 -5.16 1.87 -4.82
C TYR A 177 -4.77 2.10 -6.29
N GLY A 178 -5.57 2.90 -6.98
CA GLY A 178 -5.37 3.34 -8.36
C GLY A 178 -4.38 4.50 -8.48
N PRO A 179 -3.85 4.78 -9.68
CA PRO A 179 -3.05 5.97 -9.90
C PRO A 179 -3.85 7.25 -9.60
N ASP A 180 -3.15 8.36 -9.41
CA ASP A 180 -3.77 9.67 -9.24
C ASP A 180 -4.79 9.96 -10.35
N ASP A 181 -5.90 10.60 -9.97
CA ASP A 181 -7.04 11.02 -10.81
C ASP A 181 -7.82 9.86 -11.47
N ALA A 182 -7.59 8.61 -11.06
CA ALA A 182 -8.39 7.45 -11.47
C ALA A 182 -9.73 7.39 -10.72
N ASP A 183 -10.67 8.25 -11.13
CA ASP A 183 -12.04 8.32 -10.62
C ASP A 183 -12.97 7.26 -11.25
N ASP A 184 -12.56 6.00 -11.18
CA ASP A 184 -13.32 4.87 -11.71
C ASP A 184 -13.01 3.58 -10.95
N PHE A 185 -13.74 2.51 -11.23
CA PHE A 185 -13.59 1.23 -10.54
C PHE A 185 -12.75 0.20 -11.29
N GLN A 186 -12.23 0.50 -12.48
CA GLN A 186 -11.68 -0.49 -13.42
C GLN A 186 -10.21 -0.26 -13.77
N THR A 187 -9.72 0.97 -13.63
CA THR A 187 -8.34 1.35 -13.86
C THR A 187 -7.44 0.50 -12.97
N ARG A 188 -6.45 -0.15 -13.57
CA ARG A 188 -5.55 -1.07 -12.86
C ARG A 188 -4.83 -0.35 -11.71
N HIS A 189 -4.78 -1.00 -10.55
CA HIS A 189 -4.06 -0.50 -9.38
C HIS A 189 -2.61 -0.10 -9.69
N GLU A 190 -2.17 1.03 -9.14
CA GLU A 190 -0.76 1.41 -9.13
C GLU A 190 0.01 0.55 -8.11
N ARG A 191 -0.63 0.28 -6.96
CA ARG A 191 -0.05 -0.53 -5.89
C ARG A 191 -1.09 -1.43 -5.27
N ARG A 192 -0.65 -2.63 -4.90
CA ARG A 192 -1.42 -3.62 -4.14
C ARG A 192 -0.56 -4.32 -3.10
N THR A 193 -1.19 -4.87 -2.08
CA THR A 193 -0.57 -5.70 -1.05
C THR A 193 -1.61 -6.66 -0.46
N HIS A 194 -1.14 -7.64 0.31
CA HIS A 194 -1.99 -8.51 1.13
C HIS A 194 -1.48 -8.54 2.56
N LEU A 195 -2.37 -8.81 3.50
CA LEU A 195 -2.02 -9.11 4.89
C LEU A 195 -3.05 -10.03 5.52
N ASN A 196 -2.67 -10.70 6.60
CA ASN A 196 -3.63 -11.41 7.44
C ASN A 196 -4.10 -10.48 8.55
N VAL A 197 -5.41 -10.30 8.67
CA VAL A 197 -6.04 -9.57 9.78
C VAL A 197 -6.83 -10.54 10.64
N LYS A 198 -6.88 -10.26 11.94
CA LYS A 198 -7.82 -10.90 12.85
C LYS A 198 -9.00 -9.95 13.05
N LEU A 199 -10.20 -10.43 12.76
CA LEU A 199 -11.44 -9.68 13.02
C LEU A 199 -11.89 -9.85 14.46
#